data_AF-A0A6L6F6H1-F1
#
_entry.id   AF-A0A6L6F6H1-F1
#
_cell.length_a   1.000
_cell.length_b   1.000
_cell.length_c   1.000
_cell.angle_alpha   90.00
_cell.angle_beta   90.00
_cell.angle_gamma   90.00
#
_symmetry.space_group_name_H-M   'P 1'
#
loop_
_entity.id
_entity.type
_entity.pdbx_description
1 polymer ?
#
loop_
_entity_poly.entity_id
_entity_poly.type
_entity_poly.pdbx_seq_one_letter_code
_entity_poly.pdbx_strand_id
1 'polypeptide(L)'
;MKKITRTGLSVTLLLTFISFAPPQATAAKIVCKTTTAKPQEPMKTTPPPTVAKKLPKKLTLRTNCGSIEIALDPKAPFTVTQLSALARAGYYNKTLCHREAISGFYMLQCGDPTAQGNGSPGFSYSDENL
;
A
#
# COMPACT_ATOMS: atom_id res chain seq x y z
N MET A 1 57.01 -45.41 43.99
CA MET A 1 55.82 -45.50 43.13
C MET A 1 54.76 -44.53 43.67
N LYS A 2 54.59 -43.35 43.07
CA LYS A 2 53.59 -42.34 43.51
C LYS A 2 52.74 -41.96 42.30
N LYS A 3 51.49 -42.42 42.30
CA LYS A 3 50.51 -42.19 41.24
C LYS A 3 50.06 -40.72 41.31
N ILE A 4 50.24 -39.98 40.23
CA ILE A 4 49.76 -38.60 40.07
C ILE A 4 48.38 -38.68 39.42
N THR A 5 47.35 -38.45 40.21
CA THR A 5 45.95 -38.41 39.77
C THR A 5 45.70 -37.07 39.08
N ARG A 6 45.41 -37.09 37.77
CA ARG A 6 45.02 -35.91 37.00
C ARG A 6 43.52 -35.66 37.18
N THR A 7 43.14 -34.66 37.96
CA THR A 7 41.77 -34.12 37.99
C THR A 7 41.55 -33.23 36.77
N GLY A 8 40.73 -33.70 35.82
CA GLY A 8 40.29 -32.92 34.68
C GLY A 8 39.18 -31.95 35.09
N LEU A 9 39.45 -30.65 34.99
CA LEU A 9 38.47 -29.59 35.19
C LEU A 9 37.71 -29.39 33.87
N SER A 10 36.49 -29.94 33.77
CA SER A 10 35.62 -29.71 32.62
C SER A 10 34.89 -28.38 32.80
N VAL A 11 35.28 -27.37 32.03
CA VAL A 11 34.64 -26.04 32.00
C VAL A 11 33.53 -26.08 30.95
N THR A 12 32.29 -26.25 31.40
CA THR A 12 31.11 -26.20 30.52
C THR A 12 30.75 -24.74 30.25
N LEU A 13 31.12 -24.25 29.07
CA LEU A 13 30.79 -22.90 28.60
C LEU A 13 29.30 -22.83 28.20
N LEU A 14 28.44 -22.30 29.07
CA LEU A 14 27.05 -21.96 28.71
C LEU A 14 27.05 -20.74 27.78
N LEU A 15 26.90 -20.98 26.47
CA LEU A 15 26.60 -19.96 25.48
C LEU A 15 25.14 -19.51 25.66
N THR A 16 24.94 -18.40 26.38
CA THR A 16 23.65 -17.72 26.44
C THR A 16 23.41 -17.00 25.10
N PHE A 17 22.52 -17.55 24.29
CA PHE A 17 22.01 -16.85 23.11
C PHE A 17 21.14 -15.68 23.56
N ILE A 18 21.72 -14.47 23.61
CA ILE A 18 20.95 -13.24 23.78
C ILE A 18 20.24 -12.97 22.45
N SER A 19 18.96 -13.33 22.37
CA SER A 19 18.10 -12.95 21.26
C SER A 19 17.88 -11.43 21.30
N PHE A 20 18.65 -10.69 20.50
CA PHE A 20 18.37 -9.29 20.19
C PHE A 20 17.21 -9.24 19.19
N ALA A 21 15.98 -9.19 19.69
CA ALA A 21 14.84 -8.81 18.85
C ALA A 21 14.97 -7.31 18.51
N PRO A 22 14.89 -6.91 17.22
CA PRO A 22 14.87 -5.50 16.86
C PRO A 22 13.68 -4.81 17.54
N PRO A 23 13.81 -3.55 17.99
CA PRO A 23 12.70 -2.82 18.60
C PRO A 23 11.53 -2.76 17.61
N GLN A 24 10.42 -3.40 17.99
CA GLN A 24 9.16 -3.34 17.26
C GLN A 24 8.69 -1.89 17.26
N ALA A 25 8.68 -1.23 16.10
CA ALA A 25 8.16 0.12 15.99
C ALA A 25 6.69 0.12 16.44
N THR A 26 6.38 0.79 17.54
CA THR A 26 5.01 1.02 17.97
C THR A 26 4.30 1.83 16.91
N ALA A 27 3.31 1.24 16.23
CA ALA A 27 2.52 1.94 15.24
C ALA A 27 1.92 3.21 15.86
N ALA A 28 2.30 4.38 15.34
CA ALA A 28 1.74 5.65 15.77
C ALA A 28 0.22 5.63 15.54
N LYS A 29 -0.57 6.10 16.51
CA LYS A 29 -2.02 6.21 16.37
C LYS A 29 -2.34 7.11 15.17
N ILE A 30 -3.03 6.58 14.16
CA ILE A 30 -3.51 7.34 13.01
C ILE A 30 -4.63 8.28 13.50
N VAL A 31 -4.47 9.58 13.30
CA VAL A 31 -5.49 10.59 13.64
C VAL A 31 -6.11 11.12 12.34
N CYS A 32 -7.38 10.83 12.14
CA CYS A 32 -8.15 11.29 10.99
C CYS A 32 -8.94 12.56 11.31
N LYS A 33 -8.88 13.55 10.43
CA LYS A 33 -9.79 14.71 10.44
C LYS A 33 -11.17 14.30 9.92
N THR A 34 -12.22 15.01 10.28
CA THR A 34 -13.54 14.84 9.65
C THR A 34 -13.45 15.11 8.15
N THR A 35 -14.01 14.23 7.32
CA THR A 35 -14.02 14.39 5.87
C THR A 35 -15.11 15.36 5.42
N THR A 36 -14.83 16.10 4.34
CA THR A 36 -15.81 16.94 3.62
C THR A 36 -16.22 16.35 2.28
N ALA A 37 -15.67 15.19 1.92
CA ALA A 37 -16.03 14.46 0.71
C ALA A 37 -17.49 14.00 0.75
N LYS A 38 -18.15 14.01 -0.42
CA LYS A 38 -19.52 13.55 -0.61
C LYS A 38 -19.60 12.78 -1.93
N PRO A 39 -20.57 11.87 -2.10
CA PRO A 39 -20.92 11.32 -3.41
C PRO A 39 -21.07 12.42 -4.46
N GLN A 40 -20.50 12.21 -5.63
CA GLN A 40 -20.53 13.15 -6.75
C GLN A 40 -20.61 12.41 -8.08
N GLU A 41 -21.14 13.08 -9.10
CA GLU A 41 -21.19 12.56 -10.47
C GLU A 41 -19.76 12.32 -11.00
N PRO A 42 -19.48 11.18 -11.65
CA PRO A 42 -18.16 10.92 -12.21
C PRO A 42 -17.81 11.92 -13.31
N MET A 43 -16.63 12.54 -13.21
CA MET A 43 -16.09 13.34 -14.31
C MET A 43 -15.82 12.43 -15.51
N LYS A 44 -16.31 12.82 -16.69
CA LYS A 44 -15.91 12.18 -17.94
C LYS A 44 -14.47 12.58 -18.27
N THR A 45 -13.63 11.59 -18.53
CA THR A 45 -12.24 11.83 -18.94
C THR A 45 -11.96 11.10 -20.24
N THR A 46 -11.16 11.71 -21.12
CA THR A 46 -10.67 11.01 -22.31
C THR A 46 -9.45 10.18 -21.92
N PRO A 47 -9.50 8.84 -22.03
CA PRO A 47 -8.35 7.99 -21.71
C PRO A 47 -7.20 8.25 -22.68
N PRO A 48 -5.94 8.30 -22.21
CA PRO A 48 -4.79 8.18 -23.10
C PRO A 48 -4.90 6.90 -23.96
N PRO A 49 -4.68 6.98 -25.28
CA PRO A 49 -4.83 5.82 -26.16
C PRO A 49 -3.60 4.90 -26.17
N THR A 50 -2.48 5.35 -25.62
CA THR A 50 -1.20 4.63 -25.65
C THR A 50 -0.46 4.81 -24.32
N VAL A 51 0.47 3.89 -24.05
CA VAL A 51 1.35 3.95 -22.88
C VAL A 51 2.16 5.25 -22.87
N ALA A 52 2.23 5.90 -21.71
CA ALA A 52 3.00 7.12 -21.56
C ALA A 52 4.50 6.86 -21.73
N LYS A 53 5.19 7.76 -22.45
CA LYS A 53 6.65 7.68 -22.67
C LYS A 53 7.47 7.58 -21.38
N LYS A 54 6.95 8.16 -20.29
CA LYS A 54 7.57 8.13 -18.95
C LYS A 54 6.51 7.79 -17.91
N LEU A 55 6.68 6.64 -17.27
CA LEU A 55 5.79 6.18 -16.21
C LEU A 55 6.17 6.79 -14.86
N PRO A 56 5.20 7.30 -14.06
CA PRO A 56 5.45 7.65 -12.68
C PRO A 56 5.81 6.40 -11.86
N LYS A 57 6.70 6.57 -10.88
CA LYS A 57 7.11 5.51 -9.96
C LYS A 57 6.28 5.48 -8.68
N LYS A 58 5.52 6.55 -8.41
CA LYS A 58 4.78 6.75 -7.17
C LYS A 58 3.44 7.45 -7.44
N LEU A 59 2.42 7.04 -6.69
CA LEU A 59 1.15 7.74 -6.52
C LEU A 59 1.01 8.12 -5.04
N THR A 60 0.60 9.34 -4.74
CA THR A 60 0.32 9.76 -3.37
C THR A 60 -1.15 10.10 -3.22
N LEU A 61 -1.85 9.37 -2.36
CA LEU A 61 -3.21 9.69 -1.94
C LEU A 61 -3.13 10.59 -0.70
N ARG A 62 -3.59 11.83 -0.82
CA ARG A 62 -3.71 12.75 0.32
C ARG A 62 -5.10 12.59 0.92
N THR A 63 -5.18 11.97 2.08
CA THR A 63 -6.45 11.69 2.78
C THR A 63 -6.59 12.58 4.01
N ASN A 64 -7.79 12.59 4.60
CA ASN A 64 -8.04 13.17 5.92
C ASN A 64 -7.31 12.45 7.07
N CYS A 65 -6.79 11.24 6.83
CA CYS A 65 -6.03 10.41 7.77
C CYS A 65 -4.51 10.48 7.56
N GLY A 66 -4.04 11.29 6.61
CA GLY A 66 -2.62 11.37 6.24
C GLY A 66 -2.37 11.00 4.78
N SER A 67 -1.10 10.95 4.40
CA SER A 67 -0.69 10.59 3.03
C SER A 67 -0.39 9.10 2.94
N ILE A 68 -0.91 8.46 1.89
CA ILE A 68 -0.58 7.08 1.52
C ILE A 68 0.27 7.16 0.26
N GLU A 69 1.50 6.64 0.33
CA GLU A 69 2.38 6.54 -0.84
C GLU A 69 2.33 5.13 -1.40
N ILE A 70 2.07 5.03 -2.69
CA ILE A 70 1.96 3.78 -3.42
C ILE A 70 3.08 3.76 -4.46
N ALA A 71 3.99 2.79 -4.37
CA ALA A 71 4.95 2.53 -5.43
C ALA A 71 4.21 1.89 -6.62
N LEU A 72 4.45 2.41 -7.81
CA LEU A 72 3.81 1.93 -9.04
C LEU A 72 4.77 1.00 -9.78
N ASP A 73 4.28 -0.20 -10.12
CA ASP A 73 5.05 -1.19 -10.87
C ASP A 73 4.97 -0.91 -12.38
N PRO A 74 6.10 -0.66 -13.07
CA PRO A 74 6.11 -0.44 -14.51
C PRO A 74 5.72 -1.67 -15.33
N LYS A 75 5.57 -2.86 -14.74
CA LYS A 75 5.06 -4.05 -15.42
C LYS A 75 3.61 -3.93 -15.90
N ALA A 76 2.81 -3.02 -15.31
CA ALA A 76 1.46 -2.65 -15.75
C ALA A 76 1.45 -1.24 -16.39
N PRO A 77 2.14 -1.04 -17.54
CA PRO A 77 2.40 0.28 -18.10
C PRO A 77 1.15 1.04 -18.53
N PHE A 78 0.13 0.34 -19.01
CA PHE A 78 -1.13 0.97 -19.44
C PHE A 78 -1.95 1.39 -18.22
N THR A 79 -2.09 0.54 -17.21
CA THR A 79 -2.76 0.87 -15.94
C THR A 79 -2.10 2.06 -15.26
N VAL A 80 -0.77 2.07 -15.17
CA VAL A 80 -0.03 3.20 -14.58
C VAL A 80 -0.24 4.48 -15.40
N THR A 81 -0.35 4.39 -16.72
CA THR A 81 -0.67 5.52 -17.60
C THR A 81 -2.07 6.08 -17.31
N GLN A 82 -3.10 5.22 -17.27
CA GLN A 82 -4.48 5.61 -17.01
C GLN A 82 -4.64 6.20 -15.60
N LEU A 83 -4.09 5.54 -14.59
CA LEU A 83 -4.10 5.98 -13.20
C LEU A 83 -3.47 7.37 -13.06
N SER A 84 -2.32 7.59 -13.71
CA SER A 84 -1.64 8.89 -13.71
C SER A 84 -2.47 9.97 -14.40
N ALA A 85 -3.17 9.66 -15.48
CA ALA A 85 -3.99 10.62 -16.20
C ALA A 85 -5.21 11.04 -15.35
N LEU A 86 -5.92 10.06 -14.78
CA LEU A 86 -7.08 10.30 -13.89
C LEU A 86 -6.68 11.10 -12.66
N ALA A 87 -5.56 10.76 -12.02
CA ALA A 87 -5.06 11.50 -10.85
C ALA A 87 -4.72 12.95 -11.19
N ARG A 88 -4.06 13.21 -12.34
CA ARG A 88 -3.73 14.58 -12.79
C ARG A 88 -4.96 15.38 -13.19
N ALA A 89 -6.00 14.73 -13.71
CA ALA A 89 -7.30 15.35 -13.98
C ALA A 89 -8.10 15.64 -12.70
N GLY A 90 -7.64 15.14 -11.54
CA GLY A 90 -8.33 15.33 -10.26
C GLY A 90 -9.53 14.41 -10.06
N TYR A 91 -9.67 13.34 -10.84
CA TYR A 91 -10.82 12.43 -10.79
C TYR A 91 -11.06 11.84 -9.39
N TYR A 92 -9.99 11.56 -8.65
CA TYR A 92 -10.07 10.97 -7.30
C TYR A 92 -10.23 12.01 -6.17
N ASN A 93 -10.24 13.31 -6.49
CA ASN A 93 -10.30 14.36 -5.47
C ASN A 93 -11.65 14.37 -4.76
N LYS A 94 -11.63 14.49 -3.43
CA LYS A 94 -12.83 14.53 -2.58
C LYS A 94 -13.77 13.33 -2.82
N THR A 95 -13.20 12.17 -3.16
CA THR A 95 -13.93 10.90 -3.25
C THR A 95 -13.86 10.15 -1.92
N LEU A 96 -14.85 9.29 -1.67
CA LEU A 96 -14.88 8.41 -0.50
C LEU A 96 -14.32 7.03 -0.88
N CYS A 97 -13.67 6.37 0.07
CA CYS A 97 -13.48 4.93 -0.01
C CYS A 97 -14.77 4.26 0.46
N HIS A 98 -15.49 3.63 -0.45
CA HIS A 98 -16.86 3.18 -0.23
C HIS A 98 -16.95 1.76 0.30
N ARG A 99 -15.88 0.97 0.18
CA ARG A 99 -15.89 -0.43 0.58
C ARG A 99 -14.63 -0.82 1.33
N GLU A 100 -14.83 -1.18 2.59
CA GLU A 100 -13.85 -1.83 3.43
C GLU A 100 -14.31 -3.28 3.62
N ALA A 101 -13.41 -4.24 3.39
CA ALA A 101 -13.63 -5.64 3.68
C ALA A 101 -12.60 -6.08 4.73
N ILE A 102 -13.09 -6.55 5.88
CA ILE A 102 -12.30 -6.96 7.04
C ILE A 102 -12.49 -8.45 7.39
N SER A 103 -13.10 -9.22 6.50
CA SER A 103 -13.28 -10.66 6.64
C SER A 103 -13.11 -11.35 5.28
N GLY A 104 -12.42 -12.49 5.27
CA GLY A 104 -12.07 -13.24 4.05
C GLY A 104 -10.95 -12.58 3.24
N PHE A 105 -11.24 -11.41 2.66
CA PHE A 105 -10.28 -10.63 1.89
C PHE A 105 -10.16 -9.23 2.49
N TYR A 106 -8.97 -8.91 2.99
CA TYR A 106 -8.70 -7.63 3.63
C TYR A 106 -8.36 -6.58 2.57
N MET A 107 -9.30 -5.68 2.28
CA MET A 107 -9.05 -4.57 1.36
C MET A 107 -9.86 -3.32 1.68
N LEU A 108 -9.29 -2.18 1.29
CA LEU A 108 -9.97 -0.91 1.18
C LEU A 108 -10.07 -0.55 -0.30
N GLN A 109 -11.29 -0.49 -0.82
CA GLN A 109 -11.58 -0.13 -2.20
C GLN A 109 -12.06 1.32 -2.28
N CYS A 110 -11.38 2.09 -3.12
CA CYS A 110 -11.62 3.52 -3.34
C CYS A 110 -11.65 3.82 -4.84
N GLY A 111 -11.95 5.07 -5.18
CA GLY A 111 -11.81 5.58 -6.55
C GLY A 111 -13.11 5.69 -7.34
N ASP A 112 -14.25 5.37 -6.73
CA ASP A 112 -15.58 5.66 -7.27
C ASP A 112 -16.10 7.01 -6.73
N PRO A 113 -16.29 8.04 -7.59
CA PRO A 113 -16.85 9.32 -7.18
C PRO A 113 -18.28 9.24 -6.61
N THR A 114 -19.09 8.26 -7.03
CA THR A 114 -20.47 8.10 -6.54
C THR A 114 -20.52 7.44 -5.17
N ALA A 115 -19.43 6.78 -4.76
CA ALA A 115 -19.34 5.95 -3.56
C ALA A 115 -20.34 4.77 -3.51
N GLN A 116 -20.85 4.33 -4.66
CA GLN A 116 -21.80 3.21 -4.76
C GLN A 116 -21.14 1.89 -5.20
N GLY A 117 -19.90 1.95 -5.69
CA GLY A 117 -19.14 0.81 -6.20
C GLY A 117 -19.36 0.53 -7.70
N ASN A 118 -20.13 1.36 -8.40
CA ASN A 118 -20.48 1.20 -9.81
C ASN A 118 -20.11 2.42 -10.67
N GLY A 119 -19.56 3.49 -10.09
CA GLY A 119 -19.08 4.64 -10.86
C GLY A 119 -17.78 4.34 -11.60
N SER A 120 -17.63 4.95 -12.77
CA SER A 120 -16.51 4.75 -13.69
C SER A 120 -16.15 6.06 -14.40
N PRO A 121 -14.90 6.25 -14.85
CA PRO A 121 -14.51 7.41 -15.67
C PRO A 121 -15.11 7.40 -17.08
N GLY A 122 -15.94 6.40 -17.41
CA GLY A 122 -16.63 6.27 -18.69
C GLY A 122 -15.86 5.46 -19.73
N PHE A 123 -14.84 4.71 -19.31
CA PHE A 123 -14.09 3.80 -20.17
C PHE A 123 -13.60 2.58 -19.39
N SER A 124 -13.23 1.54 -20.12
CA SER A 124 -12.52 0.36 -19.62
C SER A 124 -11.38 0.02 -20.59
N TYR A 125 -10.47 -0.83 -20.15
CA TYR A 125 -9.38 -1.36 -20.95
C TYR A 125 -9.07 -2.79 -20.50
N SER A 126 -8.36 -3.54 -21.35
CA SER A 126 -8.04 -4.94 -21.10
C SER A 126 -7.05 -5.13 -19.96
N ASP A 127 -7.16 -6.25 -19.26
CA ASP A 127 -6.21 -6.65 -18.21
C ASP A 127 -4.80 -6.84 -18.78
N GLU A 128 -3.78 -6.44 -18.01
CA GLU A 128 -2.37 -6.53 -18.40
C GLU A 128 -1.69 -7.86 -18.02
N ASN A 129 -2.41 -8.76 -17.32
CA ASN A 129 -2.02 -10.16 -17.03
C ASN A 129 -0.55 -10.36 -16.62
N LEU A 130 -0.17 -9.77 -15.48
CA LEU A 130 1.19 -9.81 -14.93
C LEU A 130 1.63 -11.18 -14.41
#